data_AF-A0A7X4F4T7-F1
#
_entry.id   AF-A0A7X4F4T7-F1
#
_cell.length_a   1.000
_cell.length_b   1.000
_cell.length_c   1.000
_cell.angle_alpha   90.00
_cell.angle_beta   90.00
_cell.angle_gamma   90.00
#
_symmetry.space_group_name_H-M   'P 1'
#
loop_
_entity.id
_entity.type
_entity.pdbx_description
1 polymer ?
#
loop_
_entity_poly.entity_id
_entity_poly.type
_entity_poly.pdbx_seq_one_letter_code
_entity_poly.pdbx_strand_id
1 'polypeptide(L)'
;GRTIHRPLLVADLPFLSYQCGAEQAVAAAGRFLKETPCQAVKLEGAELETMAVISRLARTGIPVMGHLGLTPQSVHRLGWGRQACSAPDQEQLRQKALDLQQQGCFALVLEHVPAVLAGRLRRELDIPVIGIGAGPDCDGQILVTADLLGLTARQPPFVKPRLQGAEMFKQALQGWCHEQRHQGQTAHPPKEGNPPTPDC
;
A
#
# COMPACT_ATOMS: atom_id res chain seq x y z
N GLY A 1 -19.77 -27.12 -5.83
CA GLY A 1 -19.68 -25.67 -6.07
C GLY A 1 -19.00 -25.00 -4.89
N ARG A 2 -17.77 -24.52 -5.07
CA ARG A 2 -17.12 -23.60 -4.14
C ARG A 2 -16.79 -22.36 -4.96
N THR A 3 -17.56 -21.30 -4.76
CA THR A 3 -17.28 -20.00 -5.37
C THR A 3 -15.98 -19.50 -4.76
N ILE A 4 -14.88 -19.62 -5.50
CA ILE A 4 -13.62 -18.96 -5.16
C ILE A 4 -13.86 -17.46 -5.28
N HIS A 5 -14.10 -16.78 -4.15
CA HIS A 5 -14.14 -15.33 -4.09
C HIS A 5 -12.73 -14.80 -4.37
N ARG A 6 -12.47 -14.44 -5.63
CA ARG A 6 -11.22 -13.77 -6.00
C ARG A 6 -11.23 -12.35 -5.41
N PRO A 7 -10.14 -11.89 -4.78
CA PRO A 7 -10.06 -10.52 -4.31
C PRO A 7 -10.07 -9.54 -5.48
N LEU A 8 -10.65 -8.36 -5.26
CA LEU A 8 -10.48 -7.22 -6.14
C LEU A 8 -9.04 -6.70 -5.99
N LEU A 9 -8.30 -6.65 -7.09
CA LEU A 9 -6.95 -6.14 -7.16
C LEU A 9 -6.97 -4.72 -7.73
N VAL A 10 -6.56 -3.76 -6.91
CA VAL A 10 -6.49 -2.33 -7.23
C VAL A 10 -5.02 -1.92 -7.25
N ALA A 11 -4.61 -1.19 -8.29
CA ALA A 11 -3.25 -0.71 -8.41
C ALA A 11 -3.14 0.81 -8.31
N ASP A 12 -2.15 1.31 -7.61
CA ASP A 12 -1.83 2.74 -7.65
C ASP A 12 -1.28 3.15 -9.00
N LEU A 13 -1.79 4.26 -9.55
CA LEU A 13 -1.07 4.99 -10.58
C LEU A 13 0.04 5.81 -9.90
N PRO A 14 1.32 5.56 -10.23
CA PRO A 14 2.44 6.27 -9.61
C PRO A 14 2.40 7.77 -9.87
N PHE A 15 3.12 8.52 -9.04
CA PHE A 15 3.34 9.95 -9.27
C PHE A 15 3.81 10.23 -10.70
N LEU A 16 3.28 11.31 -11.28
CA LEU A 16 3.51 11.78 -12.65
C LEU A 16 2.91 10.90 -13.75
N SER A 17 2.37 9.72 -13.45
CA SER A 17 1.73 8.85 -14.46
C SER A 17 0.33 9.31 -14.88
N TYR A 18 -0.34 10.15 -14.08
CA TYR A 18 -1.69 10.64 -14.36
C TYR A 18 -1.82 12.17 -14.28
N GLN A 19 -0.92 12.84 -13.57
CA GLN A 19 -0.93 14.30 -13.42
C GLN A 19 -0.54 15.04 -14.71
N CYS A 20 0.06 14.36 -15.69
CA CYS A 20 0.48 14.94 -16.97
C CYS A 20 -0.63 15.02 -18.04
N GLY A 21 -1.86 14.66 -17.69
CA GLY A 21 -3.04 14.83 -18.53
C GLY A 21 -3.81 13.54 -18.80
N ALA A 22 -5.08 13.69 -19.18
CA ALA A 22 -6.05 12.60 -19.26
C ALA A 22 -5.67 11.49 -20.27
N GLU A 23 -5.14 11.83 -21.44
CA GLU A 23 -4.76 10.83 -22.44
C GLU A 23 -3.57 9.97 -21.98
N GLN A 24 -2.57 10.59 -21.34
CA GLN A 24 -1.44 9.86 -20.77
C GLN A 24 -1.90 8.96 -19.61
N ALA A 25 -2.80 9.47 -18.76
CA ALA A 25 -3.39 8.68 -17.68
C ALA A 25 -4.17 7.45 -18.20
N VAL A 26 -4.97 7.61 -19.26
CA VAL A 26 -5.69 6.50 -19.91
C VAL A 26 -4.71 5.47 -20.48
N ALA A 27 -3.65 5.93 -21.15
CA ALA A 27 -2.62 5.03 -21.68
C ALA A 27 -1.90 4.25 -20.56
N ALA A 28 -1.51 4.93 -19.47
CA ALA A 28 -0.87 4.32 -18.32
C ALA A 28 -1.77 3.30 -17.62
N ALA A 29 -3.01 3.68 -17.29
CA ALA A 29 -4.00 2.81 -16.67
C ALA A 29 -4.35 1.62 -17.57
N GLY A 30 -4.60 1.87 -18.85
CA GLY A 30 -4.94 0.84 -19.82
C GLY A 30 -3.81 -0.17 -20.03
N ARG A 31 -2.55 0.28 -20.05
CA ARG A 31 -1.39 -0.60 -20.07
C ARG A 31 -1.33 -1.47 -18.80
N PHE A 32 -1.45 -0.85 -17.64
CA PHE A 32 -1.36 -1.55 -16.35
C PHE A 32 -2.44 -2.63 -16.21
N LEU A 33 -3.68 -2.35 -16.61
CA LEU A 33 -4.78 -3.31 -16.54
C LEU A 33 -4.66 -4.44 -17.57
N LYS A 34 -3.98 -4.21 -18.70
CA LYS A 34 -3.71 -5.26 -19.71
C LYS A 34 -2.55 -6.17 -19.31
N GLU A 35 -1.56 -5.62 -18.60
CA GLU A 35 -0.32 -6.32 -18.25
C GLU A 35 -0.35 -6.97 -16.86
N THR A 36 -1.38 -6.72 -16.05
CA THR A 36 -1.49 -7.22 -14.66
C THR A 36 -2.87 -7.82 -14.40
N PRO A 37 -3.05 -8.61 -13.32
CA PRO A 37 -4.37 -9.10 -12.94
C PRO A 37 -5.25 -8.04 -12.25
N CYS A 38 -4.81 -6.77 -12.16
CA CYS A 38 -5.59 -5.71 -11.51
C CYS A 38 -6.85 -5.38 -12.31
N GLN A 39 -7.94 -5.04 -11.63
CA GLN A 39 -9.22 -4.68 -12.25
C GLN A 39 -9.58 -3.20 -12.08
N ALA A 40 -8.81 -2.46 -11.29
CA ALA A 40 -9.05 -1.06 -11.00
C ALA A 40 -7.74 -0.32 -10.71
N VAL A 41 -7.81 1.01 -10.77
CA VAL A 41 -6.69 1.90 -10.41
C VAL A 41 -7.04 2.81 -9.24
N LYS A 42 -6.04 3.22 -8.44
CA LYS A 42 -6.16 4.21 -7.38
C LYS A 42 -5.38 5.47 -7.73
N LEU A 43 -6.01 6.63 -7.56
CA LEU A 43 -5.44 7.95 -7.84
C LEU A 43 -5.55 8.83 -6.59
N GLU A 44 -4.51 9.63 -6.35
CA GLU A 44 -4.44 10.56 -5.22
C GLU A 44 -4.84 11.97 -5.62
N GLY A 45 -5.62 12.62 -4.75
CA GLY A 45 -5.98 14.03 -4.89
C GLY A 45 -7.35 14.27 -5.54
N ALA A 46 -7.74 15.54 -5.55
CA ALA A 46 -9.00 16.04 -6.10
C ALA A 46 -8.82 17.45 -6.69
N GLU A 47 -7.61 17.75 -7.16
CA GLU A 47 -7.32 18.92 -7.98
C GLU A 47 -8.10 18.81 -9.29
N LEU A 48 -8.35 19.96 -9.95
CA LEU A 48 -9.13 20.02 -11.19
C LEU A 48 -8.58 19.07 -12.26
N GLU A 49 -7.26 18.99 -12.39
CA GLU A 49 -6.57 18.12 -13.34
C GLU A 49 -6.79 16.64 -13.00
N THR A 50 -6.69 16.27 -11.72
CA THR A 50 -6.93 14.91 -11.23
C THR A 50 -8.39 14.50 -11.44
N MET A 51 -9.34 15.40 -11.15
CA MET A 51 -10.77 15.15 -11.37
C MET A 51 -11.10 14.94 -12.85
N ALA A 52 -10.49 15.71 -13.75
CA ALA A 52 -10.65 15.52 -15.19
C ALA A 52 -10.14 14.14 -15.65
N VAL A 53 -9.02 13.67 -15.07
CA VAL A 53 -8.49 12.33 -15.31
C VAL A 53 -9.45 11.25 -14.81
N ILE A 54 -9.92 11.35 -13.57
CA ILE A 54 -10.85 10.40 -12.95
C ILE A 54 -12.11 10.25 -13.82
N SER A 55 -12.70 11.39 -14.21
CA SER A 55 -13.86 11.44 -15.11
C SER A 55 -13.59 10.72 -16.43
N ARG A 56 -12.42 10.96 -17.05
CA ARG A 56 -12.06 10.35 -18.32
C ARG A 56 -11.84 8.84 -18.19
N LEU A 57 -11.18 8.38 -17.13
CA LEU A 57 -10.96 6.96 -16.86
C LEU A 57 -12.29 6.24 -16.64
N ALA A 58 -13.15 6.77 -15.77
CA ALA A 58 -14.46 6.23 -15.47
C ALA A 58 -15.33 6.11 -16.73
N ARG A 59 -15.39 7.17 -17.56
CA ARG A 59 -16.13 7.17 -18.85
C ARG A 59 -15.58 6.19 -19.89
N THR A 60 -14.31 5.81 -19.76
CA THR A 60 -13.65 4.79 -20.61
C THR A 60 -13.88 3.37 -20.08
N GLY A 61 -14.56 3.22 -18.94
CA GLY A 61 -14.85 1.94 -18.31
C GLY A 61 -13.75 1.43 -17.39
N ILE A 62 -12.77 2.27 -17.02
CA ILE A 62 -11.72 1.92 -16.05
C ILE A 62 -12.22 2.28 -14.64
N PRO A 63 -12.40 1.31 -13.72
CA PRO A 63 -12.81 1.61 -12.35
C PRO A 63 -11.71 2.36 -11.60
N VAL A 64 -12.10 3.46 -10.95
CA VAL A 64 -11.18 4.32 -10.20
C VAL A 64 -11.54 4.35 -8.71
N MET A 65 -10.57 4.07 -7.86
CA MET A 65 -10.63 4.33 -6.42
C MET A 65 -9.97 5.69 -6.15
N GLY A 66 -10.70 6.62 -5.54
CA GLY A 66 -10.13 7.90 -5.12
C GLY A 66 -9.31 7.76 -3.85
N HIS A 67 -8.39 8.70 -3.60
CA HIS A 67 -7.65 8.78 -2.35
C HIS A 67 -7.51 10.24 -1.88
N LEU A 68 -8.05 10.52 -0.68
CA LEU A 68 -8.00 11.81 0.01
C LEU A 68 -7.43 11.69 1.42
N GLY A 69 -7.15 12.85 2.03
CA GLY A 69 -6.45 12.93 3.31
C GLY A 69 -4.96 13.13 3.07
N LEU A 70 -4.13 12.40 3.80
CA LEU A 70 -2.69 12.37 3.55
C LEU A 70 -2.43 11.59 2.25
N THR A 71 -1.99 12.28 1.21
CA THR A 71 -1.63 11.68 -0.08
C THR A 71 -0.10 11.60 -0.20
N PRO A 72 0.52 10.41 -0.06
CA PRO A 72 1.98 10.27 -0.06
C PRO A 72 2.69 10.86 -1.29
N GLN A 73 2.05 10.88 -2.46
CA GLN A 73 2.62 11.50 -3.66
C GLN A 73 2.78 13.03 -3.53
N SER A 74 2.06 13.65 -2.60
CA SER A 74 2.10 15.09 -2.29
C SER A 74 2.78 15.41 -0.97
N VAL A 75 3.54 14.48 -0.38
CA VAL A 75 4.10 14.62 0.97
C VAL A 75 5.05 15.81 1.15
N HIS A 76 5.77 16.22 0.11
CA HIS A 76 6.61 17.42 0.16
C HIS A 76 5.82 18.71 0.35
N ARG A 77 4.53 18.71 -0.03
CA ARG A 77 3.60 19.84 0.17
C ARG A 77 2.82 19.70 1.47
N LEU A 78 2.34 18.49 1.78
CA LEU A 78 1.43 18.24 2.90
C LEU A 78 2.12 17.94 4.23
N GLY A 79 3.36 17.44 4.18
CA GLY A 79 4.01 16.77 5.30
C GLY A 79 3.32 15.44 5.66
N TRP A 80 3.77 14.80 6.75
CA TRP A 80 3.24 13.53 7.26
C TRP A 80 2.15 13.68 8.34
N GLY A 81 1.72 14.92 8.61
CA GLY A 81 0.75 15.23 9.65
C GLY A 81 -0.64 14.69 9.33
N ARG A 82 -1.48 14.59 10.35
CA ARG A 82 -2.91 14.30 10.18
C ARG A 82 -3.58 15.45 9.42
N GLN A 83 -4.33 15.13 8.38
CA GLN A 83 -5.00 16.12 7.52
C GLN A 83 -6.39 16.47 8.05
N ALA A 84 -6.96 17.58 7.57
CA ALA A 84 -8.31 18.04 7.90
C ALA A 84 -8.59 18.19 9.42
N CYS A 85 -7.66 18.80 10.16
CA CYS A 85 -7.81 18.97 11.61
C CYS A 85 -8.71 20.16 12.01
N SER A 86 -8.90 21.15 11.13
CA SER A 86 -9.77 22.31 11.37
C SER A 86 -11.14 22.14 10.70
N ALA A 87 -12.19 22.82 11.20
CA ALA A 87 -13.51 22.74 10.59
C ALA A 87 -13.54 23.19 9.11
N PRO A 88 -12.85 24.28 8.70
CA PRO A 88 -12.73 24.63 7.28
C PRO A 88 -12.09 23.53 6.43
N ASP A 89 -11.01 22.92 6.91
CA ASP A 89 -10.33 21.85 6.16
C ASP A 89 -11.19 20.59 6.06
N GLN A 90 -12.00 20.30 7.09
CA GLN A 90 -12.95 19.20 7.09
C GLN A 90 -14.03 19.39 6.03
N GLU A 91 -14.60 20.59 5.92
CA GLU A 91 -15.59 20.87 4.88
C GLU A 91 -14.96 20.85 3.48
N GLN A 92 -13.71 21.33 3.34
CA GLN A 92 -12.99 21.24 2.07
C GLN A 92 -12.74 19.78 1.66
N LEU A 93 -12.32 18.92 2.59
CA LEU A 93 -12.14 17.49 2.33
C LEU A 93 -13.48 16.83 2.01
N ARG A 94 -14.55 17.22 2.70
CA ARG A 94 -15.90 16.73 2.44
C ARG A 94 -16.36 17.04 1.02
N GLN A 95 -16.18 18.29 0.58
CA GLN A 95 -16.52 18.69 -0.78
C GLN A 95 -15.71 17.90 -1.82
N LYS A 96 -14.39 17.78 -1.62
CA LYS A 96 -13.54 16.97 -2.49
C LYS A 96 -14.01 15.51 -2.58
N ALA A 97 -14.44 14.91 -1.48
CA ALA A 97 -14.94 13.55 -1.47
C ALA A 97 -16.22 13.39 -2.29
N LEU A 98 -17.17 14.33 -2.16
CA LEU A 98 -18.39 14.38 -2.98
C LEU A 98 -18.05 14.58 -4.46
N ASP A 99 -17.11 15.47 -4.77
CA ASP A 99 -16.67 15.73 -6.14
C ASP A 99 -16.05 14.46 -6.77
N LEU A 100 -15.21 13.74 -6.04
CA LEU A 100 -14.64 12.47 -6.51
C LEU A 100 -15.71 11.41 -6.78
N GLN A 101 -16.74 11.29 -5.93
CA GLN A 101 -17.88 10.43 -6.21
C GLN A 101 -18.59 10.85 -7.50
N GLN A 102 -18.86 12.14 -7.68
CA GLN A 102 -19.52 12.66 -8.89
C GLN A 102 -18.71 12.42 -10.16
N GLN A 103 -17.37 12.42 -10.09
CA GLN A 103 -16.50 12.09 -11.22
C GLN A 103 -16.44 10.59 -11.54
N GLY A 104 -17.07 9.74 -10.73
CA GLY A 104 -17.20 8.31 -11.02
C GLY A 104 -16.20 7.41 -10.29
N CYS A 105 -15.59 7.87 -9.19
CA CYS A 105 -14.90 6.96 -8.29
C CYS A 105 -15.88 5.90 -7.75
N PHE A 106 -15.48 4.62 -7.72
CA PHE A 106 -16.33 3.54 -7.18
C PHE A 106 -16.11 3.30 -5.68
N ALA A 107 -15.02 3.83 -5.13
CA ALA A 107 -14.64 3.75 -3.72
C ALA A 107 -13.68 4.90 -3.38
N LEU A 108 -13.54 5.21 -2.09
CA LEU A 108 -12.67 6.28 -1.61
C LEU A 108 -11.79 5.78 -0.46
N VAL A 109 -10.48 5.98 -0.58
CA VAL A 109 -9.54 5.86 0.55
C VAL A 109 -9.48 7.19 1.30
N LEU A 110 -9.60 7.12 2.63
CA LEU A 110 -9.31 8.23 3.54
C LEU A 110 -8.09 7.90 4.39
N GLU A 111 -7.01 8.64 4.20
CA GLU A 111 -5.75 8.43 4.92
C GLU A 111 -5.49 9.53 5.96
N HIS A 112 -5.26 9.10 7.20
CA HIS A 112 -4.78 9.95 8.29
C HIS A 112 -5.63 11.23 8.49
N VAL A 113 -6.94 11.05 8.72
CA VAL A 113 -7.93 12.11 8.99
C VAL A 113 -8.65 11.87 10.33
N PRO A 114 -9.35 12.88 10.91
CA PRO A 114 -10.15 12.65 12.11
C PRO A 114 -11.23 11.58 11.92
N ALA A 115 -11.37 10.69 12.90
CA ALA A 115 -12.33 9.58 12.83
C ALA A 115 -13.79 10.03 12.65
N VAL A 116 -14.15 11.16 13.27
CA VAL A 116 -15.50 11.73 13.16
C VAL A 116 -15.80 12.17 11.72
N LEU A 117 -14.80 12.75 11.02
CA LEU A 117 -14.94 13.15 9.62
C LEU A 117 -15.13 11.92 8.72
N ALA A 118 -14.32 10.89 8.91
CA ALA A 118 -14.41 9.67 8.12
C ALA A 118 -15.77 8.97 8.29
N GLY A 119 -16.24 8.86 9.54
CA GLY A 119 -17.58 8.31 9.83
C GLY A 119 -18.72 9.13 9.24
N ARG A 120 -18.58 10.47 9.24
CA ARG A 120 -19.53 11.35 8.56
C ARG A 120 -19.55 11.08 7.05
N LEU A 121 -18.39 11.05 6.41
CA LEU A 121 -18.27 10.81 4.97
C LEU A 121 -18.80 9.43 4.55
N ARG A 122 -18.54 8.40 5.34
CA ARG A 122 -19.09 7.06 5.15
C ARG A 122 -20.63 7.02 5.16
N ARG A 123 -21.29 7.94 5.86
CA ARG A 123 -22.76 8.08 5.85
C ARG A 123 -23.31 8.96 4.73
N GLU A 124 -22.48 9.84 4.18
CA GLU A 124 -22.89 10.83 3.17
C GLU A 124 -22.60 10.37 1.74
N LEU A 125 -21.60 9.52 1.54
CA LEU A 125 -21.22 8.97 0.24
C LEU A 125 -22.00 7.69 -0.05
N ASP A 126 -22.34 7.49 -1.33
CA ASP A 126 -22.96 6.26 -1.85
C ASP A 126 -21.91 5.18 -2.17
N ILE A 127 -20.63 5.56 -2.20
CA ILE A 127 -19.49 4.68 -2.49
C ILE A 127 -18.77 4.26 -1.21
N PRO A 128 -18.20 3.04 -1.15
CA PRO A 128 -17.50 2.56 0.04
C PRO A 128 -16.32 3.45 0.43
N VAL A 129 -16.21 3.74 1.72
CA VAL A 129 -15.09 4.46 2.32
C VAL A 129 -14.13 3.48 2.99
N ILE A 130 -12.86 3.50 2.58
CA ILE A 130 -11.80 2.63 3.09
C ILE A 130 -10.82 3.47 3.91
N GLY A 131 -10.74 3.20 5.20
CA GLY A 131 -9.90 3.96 6.13
C GLY A 131 -8.48 3.42 6.27
N ILE A 132 -7.51 4.32 6.43
CA ILE A 132 -6.18 4.03 6.98
C ILE A 132 -5.78 5.17 7.91
N GLY A 133 -5.75 4.91 9.22
CA GLY A 133 -5.61 5.99 10.20
C GLY A 133 -6.78 6.98 10.22
N ALA A 134 -7.96 6.55 9.75
CA ALA A 134 -9.19 7.34 9.70
C ALA A 134 -10.25 6.86 10.73
N GLY A 135 -9.84 6.07 11.72
CA GLY A 135 -10.74 5.47 12.70
C GLY A 135 -11.53 4.26 12.17
N PRO A 136 -12.35 3.62 13.03
CA PRO A 136 -13.04 2.38 12.69
C PRO A 136 -14.37 2.57 11.93
N ASP A 137 -14.94 3.77 11.90
CA ASP A 137 -16.23 4.06 11.25
C ASP A 137 -16.07 4.32 9.75
N CYS A 138 -15.40 3.40 9.05
CA CYS A 138 -15.32 3.31 7.59
C CYS A 138 -15.91 1.96 7.17
N ASP A 139 -16.29 1.79 5.90
CA ASP A 139 -16.85 0.52 5.40
C ASP A 139 -15.80 -0.58 5.29
N GLY A 140 -14.53 -0.19 5.17
CA GLY A 140 -13.39 -1.08 5.20
C GLY A 140 -12.14 -0.41 5.74
N GLN A 141 -11.06 -1.19 5.85
CA GLN A 141 -9.77 -0.72 6.32
C GLN A 141 -8.67 -1.22 5.39
N ILE A 142 -7.64 -0.41 5.18
CA ILE A 142 -6.42 -0.78 4.46
C ILE A 142 -5.21 -0.52 5.37
N LEU A 143 -4.20 -1.38 5.27
CA LEU A 143 -2.93 -1.25 5.99
C LEU A 143 -1.80 -1.66 5.06
N VAL A 144 -0.63 -1.06 5.23
CA VAL A 144 0.59 -1.51 4.57
C VAL A 144 1.05 -2.80 5.25
N THR A 145 1.22 -3.87 4.48
CA THR A 145 1.62 -5.20 5.00
C THR A 145 2.93 -5.13 5.80
N ALA A 146 3.90 -4.34 5.35
CA ALA A 146 5.17 -4.16 6.06
C ALA A 146 4.99 -3.56 7.46
N ASP A 147 4.09 -2.59 7.62
CA ASP A 147 3.77 -2.01 8.93
C ASP A 147 3.08 -3.05 9.82
N LEU A 148 2.07 -3.73 9.27
CA LEU A 148 1.30 -4.75 9.99
C LEU A 148 2.17 -5.91 10.48
N LEU A 149 3.19 -6.30 9.70
CA LEU A 149 4.12 -7.38 10.05
C LEU A 149 5.34 -6.89 10.88
N GLY A 150 5.43 -5.60 11.22
CA GLY A 150 6.54 -5.08 12.01
C GLY A 150 7.89 -5.09 11.27
N LEU A 151 7.86 -4.90 9.95
CA LEU A 151 9.04 -4.78 9.10
C LEU A 151 9.51 -3.33 8.96
N THR A 152 8.61 -2.37 9.16
CA THR A 152 8.93 -0.94 9.12
C THR A 152 9.55 -0.49 10.43
N ALA A 153 10.74 0.13 10.34
CA ALA A 153 11.51 0.57 11.51
C ALA A 153 10.77 1.63 12.35
N ARG A 154 10.12 2.60 11.69
CA ARG A 154 9.29 3.61 12.33
C ARG A 154 7.83 3.38 11.96
N GLN A 155 7.08 2.83 12.91
CA GLN A 155 5.66 2.53 12.70
C GLN A 155 4.83 3.81 12.59
N PRO A 156 3.85 3.85 11.66
CA PRO A 156 2.88 4.93 11.62
C PRO A 156 1.99 4.90 12.89
N PRO A 157 1.47 6.06 13.34
CA PRO A 157 0.79 6.18 14.62
C PRO A 157 -0.55 5.42 14.70
N PHE A 158 -1.06 4.96 13.56
CA PHE A 158 -2.35 4.27 13.43
C PHE A 158 -2.21 2.76 13.18
N VAL A 159 -1.00 2.20 13.19
CA VAL A 159 -0.78 0.76 13.02
C VAL A 159 -0.12 0.17 14.26
N LYS A 160 -0.72 -0.91 14.76
CA LYS A 160 -0.10 -1.77 15.77
C LYS A 160 0.45 -3.02 15.07
N PRO A 161 1.77 -3.22 15.04
CA PRO A 161 2.37 -4.43 14.49
C PRO A 161 1.79 -5.69 15.14
N ARG A 162 1.55 -6.72 14.32
CA ARG A 162 1.10 -8.04 14.77
C ARG A 162 2.27 -8.99 15.04
N LEU A 163 3.43 -8.70 14.46
CA LEU A 163 4.67 -9.48 14.59
C LEU A 163 5.86 -8.54 14.82
N GLN A 164 6.97 -9.10 15.29
CA GLN A 164 8.29 -8.45 15.31
C GLN A 164 9.08 -8.89 14.06
N GLY A 165 8.53 -8.68 12.87
CA GLY A 165 9.05 -9.26 11.63
C GLY A 165 10.51 -8.93 11.36
N ALA A 166 10.94 -7.70 11.64
CA ALA A 166 12.34 -7.29 11.45
C ALA A 166 13.31 -8.14 12.30
N GLU A 167 12.98 -8.37 13.57
CA GLU A 167 13.82 -9.17 14.47
C GLU A 167 13.80 -10.65 14.07
N MET A 168 12.64 -11.18 13.67
CA MET A 168 12.53 -12.57 13.17
C MET A 168 13.43 -12.80 11.94
N PHE A 169 13.39 -11.89 10.97
CA PHE A 169 14.23 -11.99 9.78
C PHE A 169 15.72 -11.85 10.13
N LYS A 170 16.07 -10.91 11.03
CA LYS A 170 17.44 -10.73 11.49
C LYS A 170 17.97 -12.01 12.16
N GLN A 171 17.21 -12.62 13.06
CA GLN A 171 17.60 -13.86 13.74
C GLN A 171 17.79 -15.01 12.76
N ALA A 172 16.87 -15.19 11.81
CA ALA A 172 16.98 -16.24 10.79
C ALA A 172 18.24 -16.07 9.92
N LEU A 173 18.50 -14.85 9.45
CA LEU A 173 19.67 -14.55 8.62
C LEU A 173 20.99 -14.65 9.41
N GLN A 174 20.99 -14.27 10.69
CA GLN A 174 22.14 -14.46 11.58
C GLN A 174 22.43 -15.95 11.84
N GLY A 175 21.38 -16.75 12.06
CA GLY A 175 21.50 -18.20 12.21
C GLY A 175 22.13 -18.84 10.98
N TRP A 176 21.60 -18.54 9.79
CA TRP A 176 22.19 -19.02 8.54
C TRP A 176 23.65 -18.57 8.36
N CYS A 177 23.98 -17.30 8.63
CA CYS A 177 25.37 -16.81 8.58
C CYS A 177 26.30 -17.60 9.51
N HIS A 178 25.84 -17.96 10.71
CA HIS A 178 26.60 -18.76 11.66
C HIS A 178 26.83 -20.19 11.13
N GLU A 179 25.80 -20.83 10.59
CA GLU A 179 25.90 -22.15 9.96
C GLU A 179 26.94 -22.16 8.83
N GLN A 180 26.92 -21.17 7.94
CA GLN A 180 27.87 -21.10 6.82
C GLN A 180 29.33 -20.91 7.27
N ARG A 181 29.56 -20.18 8.37
CA ARG A 181 30.92 -19.98 8.91
C ARG A 181 31.48 -21.23 9.60
N HIS A 182 30.61 -22.05 10.19
CA HIS A 182 31.01 -23.28 10.90
C HIS A 182 30.92 -24.55 10.05
N GLN A 183 30.25 -24.54 8.90
CA GLN A 183 30.28 -25.63 7.92
C GLN A 183 31.67 -25.84 7.27
N GLY A 184 32.58 -24.89 7.37
CA GLY A 184 33.99 -25.06 6.96
C GLY A 184 34.88 -25.82 7.96
N GLN A 185 34.36 -26.26 9.12
CA GLN A 185 35.14 -26.89 10.19
C GLN A 185 34.88 -28.39 10.39
N THR A 186 33.99 -29.01 9.61
CA THR A 186 33.79 -30.47 9.67
C THR A 186 34.77 -31.21 8.75
N ALA A 187 35.91 -31.56 9.34
CA ALA A 187 36.75 -32.74 9.14
C ALA A 187 37.22 -33.11 7.70
N HIS A 188 38.51 -32.92 7.43
CA HIS A 188 39.26 -33.96 6.71
C HIS A 188 39.47 -35.15 7.67
N PRO A 189 39.15 -36.39 7.27
CA PRO A 189 39.58 -37.54 8.06
C PRO A 189 41.13 -37.57 8.10
N PRO A 190 41.75 -38.01 9.20
CA PRO A 190 43.19 -38.21 9.23
C PRO A 190 43.56 -39.23 8.14
N LYS A 191 44.59 -38.93 7.34
CA LYS A 191 45.16 -39.91 6.43
C LYS A 191 45.67 -41.08 7.29
N GLU A 192 45.13 -42.27 7.08
CA GLU A 192 45.64 -43.49 7.69
C GLU A 192 47.14 -43.60 7.38
N GLY A 193 47.95 -43.73 8.43
CA GLY A 193 49.40 -43.89 8.31
C GLY A 193 49.72 -45.20 7.62
N ASN A 194 50.66 -45.17 6.68
CA ASN A 194 51.17 -46.38 6.04
C ASN A 194 51.74 -47.34 7.10
N PRO A 195 51.49 -48.65 6.99
CA PRO A 195 52.11 -49.62 7.89
C PRO A 195 53.64 -49.60 7.70
N PRO A 196 54.42 -49.93 8.76
CA PRO A 196 55.87 -49.90 8.70
C PRO A 196 56.37 -50.96 7.70
N THR A 197 57.24 -50.53 6.79
CA THR A 197 58.03 -51.43 5.95
C THR A 197 59.08 -52.16 6.79
N PRO A 198 59.23 -53.49 6.65
CA PRO A 198 60.23 -54.24 7.40
C PRO A 198 61.64 -53.94 6.88
N ASP A 199 62.60 -53.97 7.81
CA ASP A 199 64.01 -53.66 7.65
C ASP A 199 64.70 -54.40 6.48
N CYS A 200 65.48 -53.64 5.71
CA CYS A 200 66.65 -54.06 4.94
C CYS A 200 67.62 -52.89 4.84
#